data_AF-A0A662DE09-F1
#
_entry.id   AF-A0A662DE09-F1
#
_cell.length_a   1.000
_cell.length_b   1.000
_cell.length_c   1.000
_cell.angle_alpha   90.00
_cell.angle_beta   90.00
_cell.angle_gamma   90.00
#
_symmetry.space_group_name_H-M   'P 1'
#
loop_
_entity.id
_entity.type
_entity.pdbx_description
1 polymer ?
#
loop_
_entity_poly.entity_id
_entity_poly.type
_entity_poly.pdbx_seq_one_letter_code
_entity_poly.pdbx_strand_id
1 'polypeptide(L)'
;KGLQMILEKVRKIVPAINDRDIIASFAGLRASSEGGDFIIQPSAKIRGFINIAGIDSPGLTAAPAIAMMVAEILKGEGLKLVQKDSYQPSYRWIKFRELSPEQKEELIKKDKRYGNVVCRCENVTEGEIVDAIKRGARTLDGIKFRTRAGMGRCQGGFCTPKIMRIMMNELNIPLEKITKRGRGSNILWGKTK
;
A
#
# COMPACT_ATOMS: atom_id res chain seq x y z
N LYS A 1 -18.94 12.13 15.56
CA LYS A 1 -18.83 11.50 16.89
C LYS A 1 -17.40 10.98 17.16
N GLY A 2 -16.85 10.04 16.38
CA GLY A 2 -15.49 9.50 16.63
C GLY A 2 -14.34 10.51 16.57
N LEU A 3 -14.25 11.32 15.50
CA LEU A 3 -13.17 12.32 15.35
C LEU A 3 -13.16 13.36 16.47
N GLN A 4 -14.34 13.88 16.83
CA GLN A 4 -14.49 14.87 17.90
C GLN A 4 -14.01 14.32 19.24
N MET A 5 -14.40 13.09 19.59
CA MET A 5 -13.94 12.42 20.81
C MET A 5 -12.41 12.27 20.85
N ILE A 6 -11.77 11.96 19.71
CA ILE A 6 -10.30 11.88 19.64
C ILE A 6 -9.69 13.26 19.90
N LEU A 7 -10.19 14.31 19.26
CA LEU A 7 -9.69 15.67 19.41
C LEU A 7 -9.81 16.18 20.86
N GLU A 8 -10.96 15.94 21.49
CA GLU A 8 -11.19 16.29 22.90
C GLU A 8 -10.19 15.60 23.85
N LYS A 9 -9.85 14.33 23.58
CA LYS A 9 -8.85 13.61 24.37
C LYS A 9 -7.43 14.09 24.10
N VAL A 10 -7.06 14.30 22.83
CA VAL A 10 -5.69 14.74 22.46
C VAL A 10 -5.41 16.15 22.99
N ARG A 11 -6.38 17.07 22.95
CA ARG A 11 -6.22 18.44 23.48
C ARG A 11 -5.91 18.49 24.98
N LYS A 12 -6.26 17.44 25.75
CA LYS A 12 -5.86 17.33 27.17
C LYS A 12 -4.35 17.12 27.35
N ILE A 13 -3.69 16.53 26.34
CA ILE A 13 -2.25 16.24 26.34
C ILE A 13 -1.50 17.35 25.61
N VAL A 14 -2.04 17.82 24.48
CA VAL A 14 -1.45 18.84 23.62
C VAL A 14 -2.50 19.94 23.33
N PRO A 15 -2.65 20.95 24.20
CA PRO A 15 -3.70 21.96 24.06
C PRO A 15 -3.61 22.81 22.78
N ALA A 16 -2.42 22.91 22.19
CA ALA A 16 -2.19 23.71 20.98
C ALA A 16 -2.74 23.07 19.69
N ILE A 17 -3.16 21.79 19.71
CA ILE A 17 -3.64 21.11 18.51
C ILE A 17 -5.01 21.65 18.06
N ASN A 18 -5.10 21.98 16.77
CA ASN A 18 -6.31 22.47 16.14
C ASN A 18 -6.84 21.49 15.09
N ASP A 19 -8.13 21.56 14.78
CA ASP A 19 -8.76 20.70 13.77
C ASP A 19 -8.16 20.94 12.38
N ARG A 20 -7.64 22.16 12.15
CA ARG A 20 -6.91 22.55 10.93
C ARG A 20 -5.57 21.83 10.76
N ASP A 21 -5.03 21.22 11.82
CA ASP A 21 -3.78 20.45 11.75
C ASP A 21 -3.99 19.04 11.18
N ILE A 22 -5.25 18.61 11.03
CA ILE A 22 -5.58 17.30 10.45
C ILE A 22 -5.31 17.33 8.94
N ILE A 23 -4.23 16.68 8.52
CA ILE A 23 -3.88 16.54 7.10
C ILE A 23 -4.53 15.31 6.44
N ALA A 24 -4.94 14.31 7.22
CA ALA A 24 -5.60 13.10 6.74
C ALA A 24 -6.37 12.41 7.87
N SER A 25 -7.46 11.73 7.52
CA SER A 25 -8.20 10.84 8.41
C SER A 25 -8.61 9.56 7.67
N PHE A 26 -8.68 8.45 8.40
CA PHE A 26 -9.11 7.16 7.87
C PHE A 26 -9.82 6.36 8.96
N ALA A 27 -10.59 5.38 8.52
CA ALA A 27 -11.22 4.39 9.38
C ALA A 27 -10.91 3.01 8.83
N GLY A 28 -10.84 2.02 9.72
CA GLY A 28 -10.64 0.63 9.39
C GLY A 28 -11.56 -0.26 10.21
N LEU A 29 -11.84 -1.44 9.70
CA LEU A 29 -12.56 -2.49 10.43
C LEU A 29 -11.55 -3.49 10.97
N ARG A 30 -11.76 -3.91 12.22
CA ARG A 30 -10.98 -5.02 12.80
C ARG A 30 -11.68 -6.32 12.50
N ALA A 31 -10.90 -7.33 12.15
CA ALA A 31 -11.38 -8.69 11.96
C ALA A 31 -11.39 -9.45 13.30
N SER A 32 -12.07 -8.92 14.32
CA SER A 32 -12.13 -9.55 15.64
C SER A 32 -13.13 -10.72 15.64
N SER A 33 -12.83 -11.76 16.44
CA SER A 33 -13.71 -12.91 16.67
C SER A 33 -14.39 -12.79 18.06
N GLU A 34 -15.52 -13.47 18.27
CA GLU A 34 -16.21 -13.49 19.57
C GLU A 34 -15.34 -14.10 20.69
N GLY A 35 -14.49 -15.07 20.34
CA GLY A 35 -13.59 -15.75 21.29
C GLY A 35 -12.34 -14.96 21.65
N GLY A 36 -12.10 -13.80 21.03
CA GLY A 36 -10.94 -12.95 21.30
C GLY A 36 -9.59 -13.52 20.85
N ASP A 37 -9.58 -14.68 20.20
CA ASP A 37 -8.38 -15.33 19.67
C ASP A 37 -8.49 -15.59 18.16
N PHE A 38 -7.34 -15.87 17.54
CA PHE A 38 -7.21 -16.14 16.12
C PHE A 38 -7.78 -17.52 15.78
N ILE A 39 -8.51 -17.60 14.68
CA ILE A 39 -9.02 -18.86 14.14
C ILE A 39 -8.09 -19.27 13.01
N ILE A 40 -7.16 -20.19 13.30
CA ILE A 40 -6.17 -20.71 12.35
C ILE A 40 -6.29 -22.24 12.32
N GLN A 41 -7.15 -22.76 11.43
CA GLN A 41 -7.49 -24.18 11.42
C GLN A 41 -8.05 -24.64 10.05
N PRO A 42 -7.95 -25.94 9.71
CA PRO A 42 -8.63 -26.49 8.54
C PRO A 42 -10.16 -26.42 8.70
N SER A 43 -10.87 -26.37 7.59
CA SER A 43 -12.32 -26.48 7.56
C SER A 43 -12.75 -27.91 7.85
N ALA A 44 -13.69 -28.08 8.79
CA ALA A 44 -14.29 -29.38 9.06
C ALA A 44 -15.15 -29.91 7.90
N LYS A 45 -15.51 -29.07 6.94
CA LYS A 45 -16.43 -29.42 5.83
C LYS A 45 -15.76 -29.54 4.48
N ILE A 46 -14.68 -28.79 4.25
CA ILE A 46 -14.03 -28.68 2.94
C ILE A 46 -12.54 -28.97 3.10
N ARG A 47 -12.12 -30.15 2.63
CA ARG A 47 -10.71 -30.54 2.65
C ARG A 47 -9.85 -29.55 1.89
N GLY A 48 -8.69 -29.19 2.44
CA GLY A 48 -7.76 -28.23 1.83
C GLY A 48 -8.16 -26.76 1.94
N PHE A 49 -9.29 -26.44 2.58
CA PHE A 49 -9.65 -25.06 2.93
C PHE A 49 -9.18 -24.74 4.35
N ILE A 50 -8.34 -23.71 4.52
CA ILE A 50 -7.83 -23.27 5.82
C ILE A 50 -8.42 -21.92 6.18
N ASN A 51 -9.01 -21.84 7.37
CA ASN A 51 -9.47 -20.59 7.95
C ASN A 51 -8.28 -19.87 8.60
N ILE A 52 -8.14 -18.59 8.27
CA ILE A 52 -7.25 -17.63 8.94
C ILE A 52 -8.10 -16.39 9.24
N ALA A 53 -8.86 -16.45 10.32
CA ALA A 53 -9.87 -15.46 10.69
C ALA A 53 -9.63 -14.96 12.13
N GLY A 54 -10.33 -13.90 12.53
CA GLY A 54 -10.14 -13.34 13.88
C GLY A 54 -8.82 -12.58 14.06
N ILE A 55 -8.04 -12.36 12.98
CA ILE A 55 -6.71 -11.76 13.04
C ILE A 55 -6.81 -10.25 13.32
N ASP A 56 -6.88 -9.88 14.60
CA ASP A 56 -6.86 -8.49 15.05
C ASP A 56 -5.49 -8.04 15.57
N SER A 57 -5.27 -7.94 16.87
CA SER A 57 -4.00 -7.57 17.48
C SER A 57 -3.44 -8.78 18.25
N PRO A 58 -2.22 -9.26 17.94
CA PRO A 58 -1.14 -8.63 17.17
C PRO A 58 -1.00 -9.15 15.73
N GLY A 59 -2.05 -9.06 14.90
CA GLY A 59 -2.09 -9.72 13.58
C GLY A 59 -0.94 -9.41 12.62
N LEU A 60 -0.54 -8.14 12.49
CA LEU A 60 0.58 -7.75 11.61
C LEU A 60 1.92 -8.30 12.11
N THR A 61 2.17 -8.21 13.42
CA THR A 61 3.41 -8.68 14.05
C THR A 61 3.49 -10.20 14.03
N ALA A 62 2.35 -10.89 14.21
CA ALA A 62 2.25 -12.34 14.20
C ALA A 62 2.24 -12.97 12.80
N ALA A 63 2.13 -12.17 11.72
CA ALA A 63 1.98 -12.68 10.35
C ALA A 63 3.04 -13.74 9.94
N PRO A 64 4.35 -13.60 10.26
CA PRO A 64 5.33 -14.65 9.97
C PRO A 64 5.07 -15.96 10.73
N ALA A 65 4.67 -15.88 12.01
CA ALA A 65 4.36 -17.05 12.81
C ALA A 65 3.09 -17.76 12.31
N ILE A 66 2.06 -16.97 11.95
CA ILE A 66 0.83 -17.47 11.33
C ILE A 66 1.17 -18.21 10.02
N ALA A 67 2.06 -17.66 9.19
CA ALA A 67 2.47 -18.30 7.94
C ALA A 67 3.14 -19.66 8.17
N MET A 68 4.03 -19.76 9.17
CA MET A 68 4.65 -21.04 9.55
C MET A 68 3.62 -22.06 10.05
N MET A 69 2.69 -21.62 10.91
CA MET A 69 1.61 -22.48 11.41
C MET A 69 0.73 -23.01 10.28
N VAL A 70 0.35 -22.14 9.33
CA VAL A 70 -0.46 -22.53 8.16
C VAL A 70 0.29 -23.50 7.25
N ALA A 71 1.60 -23.35 7.08
CA ALA A 71 2.40 -24.30 6.32
C ALA A 71 2.38 -25.71 6.96
N GLU A 72 2.49 -25.81 8.28
CA GLU A 72 2.38 -27.09 8.98
C GLU A 72 0.97 -27.69 8.88
N ILE A 73 -0.09 -26.89 8.97
CA ILE A 73 -1.48 -27.35 8.75
C ILE A 73 -1.63 -27.92 7.33
N LEU A 74 -1.13 -27.21 6.31
CA LEU A 74 -1.18 -27.67 4.92
C LEU A 74 -0.46 -29.00 4.73
N LYS A 75 0.71 -29.17 5.36
CA LYS A 75 1.47 -30.42 5.36
C LYS A 75 0.68 -31.55 6.02
N GLY A 76 0.03 -31.27 7.15
CA GLY A 76 -0.87 -32.21 7.84
C GLY A 76 -2.08 -32.64 7.00
N GLU A 77 -2.63 -31.73 6.19
CA GLU A 77 -3.72 -32.01 5.24
C GLU A 77 -3.28 -32.83 4.00
N GLY A 78 -1.97 -33.07 3.86
CA GLY A 78 -1.36 -33.89 2.80
C GLY A 78 -0.72 -33.10 1.67
N LEU A 79 -0.59 -31.76 1.79
CA LEU A 79 0.13 -30.97 0.80
C LEU A 79 1.63 -31.26 0.89
N LYS A 80 2.22 -31.78 -0.19
CA LYS A 80 3.67 -31.95 -0.28
C LYS A 80 4.33 -30.57 -0.48
N LEU A 81 4.92 -30.05 0.58
CA LEU A 81 5.73 -28.83 0.52
C LEU A 81 7.14 -29.14 0.05
N VAL A 82 7.60 -28.43 -0.98
CA VAL A 82 8.99 -28.49 -1.47
C VAL A 82 9.65 -27.17 -1.14
N GLN A 83 10.75 -27.21 -0.40
CA GLN A 83 11.54 -26.02 -0.10
C GLN A 83 12.11 -25.45 -1.39
N LYS A 84 11.97 -24.14 -1.57
CA LYS A 84 12.56 -23.42 -2.71
C LYS A 84 13.89 -22.81 -2.29
N ASP A 85 14.99 -23.44 -2.67
CA ASP A 85 16.35 -22.99 -2.31
C ASP A 85 16.71 -21.64 -2.93
N SER A 86 16.10 -21.30 -4.07
CA SER A 86 16.30 -20.03 -4.79
C SER A 86 15.32 -18.93 -4.36
N TYR A 87 14.73 -19.00 -3.17
CA TYR A 87 13.83 -17.95 -2.69
C TYR A 87 14.61 -16.65 -2.43
N GLN A 88 14.27 -15.60 -3.18
CA GLN A 88 14.78 -14.25 -2.94
C GLN A 88 13.77 -13.47 -2.09
N PRO A 89 14.06 -13.23 -0.79
CA PRO A 89 13.09 -12.65 0.15
C PRO A 89 12.81 -11.16 -0.07
N SER A 90 13.53 -10.49 -0.97
CA SER A 90 13.32 -9.06 -1.23
C SER A 90 13.41 -8.73 -2.71
N TYR A 91 12.30 -8.29 -3.29
CA TYR A 91 12.37 -7.38 -4.43
C TYR A 91 12.72 -6.01 -3.86
N ARG A 92 14.00 -5.63 -3.87
CA ARG A 92 14.39 -4.25 -3.55
C ARG A 92 14.03 -3.39 -4.75
N TRP A 93 12.99 -2.57 -4.63
CA TRP A 93 12.77 -1.49 -5.57
C TRP A 93 13.58 -0.28 -5.17
N ILE A 94 13.96 0.52 -6.16
CA ILE A 94 14.67 1.76 -5.95
C ILE A 94 13.75 2.72 -5.20
N LYS A 95 14.31 3.37 -4.18
CA LYS A 95 13.67 4.47 -3.46
C LYS A 95 14.56 5.69 -3.61
N PHE A 96 14.23 6.57 -4.54
CA PHE A 96 15.13 7.65 -4.95
C PHE A 96 15.55 8.53 -3.77
N ARG A 97 14.63 8.77 -2.83
CA ARG A 97 14.88 9.54 -1.60
C ARG A 97 15.96 8.95 -0.68
N GLU A 98 16.20 7.63 -0.72
CA GLU A 98 17.14 6.93 0.16
C GLU A 98 18.56 6.83 -0.45
N LEU A 99 18.74 7.26 -1.71
CA LEU A 99 20.03 7.22 -2.41
C LEU A 99 20.94 8.42 -2.10
N SER A 100 22.26 8.21 -2.15
CA SER A 100 23.27 9.29 -2.10
C SER A 100 23.20 10.18 -3.35
N PRO A 101 23.76 11.41 -3.32
CA PRO A 101 23.83 12.28 -4.51
C PRO A 101 24.48 11.61 -5.72
N GLU A 102 25.57 10.88 -5.52
CA GLU A 102 26.34 10.19 -6.57
C GLU A 102 25.49 9.06 -7.19
N GLN A 103 24.82 8.27 -6.35
CA GLN A 103 23.90 7.22 -6.78
C GLN A 103 22.71 7.78 -7.57
N LYS A 104 22.18 8.94 -7.15
CA LYS A 104 21.12 9.62 -7.88
C LYS A 104 21.60 10.06 -9.26
N GLU A 105 22.78 10.67 -9.34
CA GLU A 105 23.34 11.11 -10.62
C GLU A 105 23.56 9.94 -11.58
N GLU A 106 24.15 8.84 -11.09
CA GLU A 106 24.36 7.63 -11.89
C GLU A 106 23.03 7.05 -12.38
N LEU A 107 22.02 6.99 -11.50
CA LEU A 107 20.70 6.49 -11.86
C LEU A 107 20.01 7.39 -12.89
N ILE A 108 20.13 8.72 -12.78
CA ILE A 108 19.59 9.68 -13.74
C ILE A 108 20.27 9.54 -15.10
N LYS A 109 21.59 9.29 -15.13
CA LYS A 109 22.34 9.00 -16.36
C LYS A 109 21.82 7.74 -17.05
N LYS A 110 21.51 6.69 -16.28
CA LYS A 110 20.96 5.42 -16.78
C LYS A 110 19.52 5.54 -17.25
N ASP A 111 18.68 6.26 -16.51
CA ASP A 111 17.28 6.50 -16.84
C ASP A 111 16.84 7.90 -16.40
N LYS A 112 16.66 8.79 -17.39
CA LYS A 112 16.30 10.20 -17.19
C LYS A 112 15.00 10.39 -16.42
N ARG A 113 14.10 9.39 -16.38
CA ARG A 113 12.85 9.48 -15.60
C ARG A 113 13.09 9.60 -14.09
N TYR A 114 14.23 9.11 -13.60
CA TYR A 114 14.61 9.31 -12.19
C TYR A 114 15.07 10.74 -11.91
N GLY A 115 15.30 11.57 -12.94
CA GLY A 115 15.56 13.00 -12.78
C GLY A 115 14.30 13.84 -12.62
N ASN A 116 13.13 13.28 -12.96
CA ASN A 116 11.85 13.99 -12.90
C ASN A 116 11.11 13.69 -11.59
N VAL A 117 11.17 14.61 -10.63
CA VAL A 117 10.45 14.46 -9.35
C VAL A 117 8.96 14.77 -9.53
N VAL A 118 8.13 13.74 -9.36
CA VAL A 118 6.67 13.83 -9.50
C VAL A 118 5.98 14.18 -8.18
N CYS A 119 6.43 13.59 -7.07
CA CYS A 119 5.93 13.90 -5.72
C CYS A 119 7.02 14.58 -4.89
N ARG A 120 6.90 15.90 -4.69
CA ARG A 120 7.85 16.67 -3.90
C ARG A 120 7.84 16.32 -2.40
N CYS A 121 6.67 16.01 -1.83
CA CYS A 121 6.57 15.73 -0.39
C CYS A 121 7.32 14.46 0.02
N GLU A 122 7.30 13.42 -0.83
CA GLU A 122 7.91 12.12 -0.53
C GLU A 122 9.18 11.87 -1.38
N ASN A 123 9.58 12.86 -2.17
CA ASN A 123 10.69 12.82 -3.12
C ASN A 123 10.65 11.58 -4.03
N VAL A 124 9.50 11.38 -4.69
CA VAL A 124 9.23 10.26 -5.62
C VAL A 124 9.31 10.73 -7.06
N THR A 125 10.06 9.99 -7.85
CA THR A 125 10.36 10.26 -9.26
C THR A 125 9.37 9.59 -10.22
N GLU A 126 9.37 10.03 -11.48
CA GLU A 126 8.64 9.35 -12.55
C GLU A 126 9.13 7.92 -12.73
N GLY A 127 10.45 7.68 -12.64
CA GLY A 127 11.04 6.34 -12.72
C GLY A 127 10.46 5.37 -11.69
N GLU A 128 10.29 5.81 -10.43
CA GLU A 128 9.65 4.99 -9.39
C GLU A 128 8.16 4.70 -9.66
N ILE A 129 7.44 5.64 -10.28
CA ILE A 129 6.03 5.45 -10.64
C ILE A 129 5.91 4.43 -11.78
N VAL A 130 6.74 4.56 -12.82
CA VAL A 130 6.80 3.62 -13.94
C VAL A 130 7.18 2.22 -13.45
N ASP A 131 8.20 2.12 -12.59
CA ASP A 131 8.59 0.86 -11.95
C ASP A 131 7.42 0.23 -11.15
N ALA A 132 6.69 1.04 -10.36
CA ALA A 132 5.53 0.55 -9.63
C ALA A 132 4.43 0.00 -10.58
N ILE A 133 4.22 0.64 -11.73
CA ILE A 133 3.27 0.18 -12.76
C ILE A 133 3.74 -1.14 -13.37
N LYS A 134 5.02 -1.27 -13.73
CA LYS A 134 5.61 -2.52 -14.22
C LYS A 134 5.44 -3.67 -13.23
N ARG A 135 5.52 -3.38 -11.92
CA ARG A 135 5.26 -4.32 -10.81
C ARG A 135 3.78 -4.50 -10.46
N GLY A 136 2.87 -4.17 -11.38
CA GLY A 136 1.45 -4.47 -11.26
C GLY A 136 0.59 -3.41 -10.58
N ALA A 137 1.10 -2.20 -10.32
CA ALA A 137 0.23 -1.11 -9.88
C ALA A 137 -0.75 -0.71 -11.00
N ARG A 138 -2.05 -0.68 -10.68
CA ARG A 138 -3.12 -0.33 -11.64
C ARG A 138 -4.06 0.76 -11.13
N THR A 139 -3.84 1.25 -9.91
CA THR A 139 -4.66 2.27 -9.24
C THR A 139 -3.76 3.31 -8.57
N LEU A 140 -4.31 4.48 -8.26
CA LEU A 140 -3.55 5.52 -7.54
C LEU A 140 -3.08 5.03 -6.16
N ASP A 141 -3.93 4.33 -5.42
CA ASP A 141 -3.55 3.73 -4.14
C ASP A 141 -2.50 2.62 -4.35
N GLY A 142 -2.56 1.88 -5.46
CA GLY A 142 -1.54 0.89 -5.84
C GLY A 142 -0.15 1.50 -6.05
N ILE A 143 -0.08 2.72 -6.59
CA ILE A 143 1.16 3.51 -6.71
C ILE A 143 1.54 4.06 -5.34
N LYS A 144 0.58 4.69 -4.63
CA LYS A 144 0.77 5.25 -3.28
C LYS A 144 1.41 4.24 -2.33
N PHE A 145 0.91 3.01 -2.26
CA PHE A 145 1.42 2.00 -1.34
C PHE A 145 2.79 1.44 -1.74
N ARG A 146 3.17 1.50 -3.02
CA ARG A 146 4.48 1.04 -3.50
C ARG A 146 5.57 2.11 -3.42
N THR A 147 5.23 3.38 -3.67
CA THR A 147 6.20 4.47 -3.81
C THR A 147 6.11 5.54 -2.74
N ARG A 148 4.97 5.62 -2.03
CA ARG A 148 4.54 6.70 -1.13
C ARG A 148 4.05 7.97 -1.84
N ALA A 149 4.03 8.05 -3.16
CA ALA A 149 3.50 9.22 -3.85
C ALA A 149 2.04 9.49 -3.44
N GLY A 150 1.77 10.70 -2.91
CA GLY A 150 0.46 11.06 -2.34
C GLY A 150 0.27 10.74 -0.86
N MET A 151 1.31 10.30 -0.14
CA MET A 151 1.29 10.10 1.32
C MET A 151 1.76 11.32 2.14
N GLY A 152 2.45 12.27 1.51
CA GLY A 152 2.96 13.45 2.20
C GLY A 152 1.90 14.50 2.52
N ARG A 153 2.30 15.64 3.09
CA ARG A 153 1.41 16.70 3.61
C ARG A 153 0.28 17.13 2.65
N CYS A 154 0.53 17.15 1.34
CA CYS A 154 -0.47 17.52 0.34
C CYS A 154 -1.51 16.45 0.00
N GLN A 155 -1.36 15.22 0.51
CA GLN A 155 -2.25 14.07 0.26
C GLN A 155 -2.55 13.82 -1.23
N GLY A 156 -1.58 14.08 -2.10
CA GLY A 156 -1.74 13.87 -3.55
C GLY A 156 -2.33 15.06 -4.31
N GLY A 157 -2.56 16.21 -3.66
CA GLY A 157 -3.12 17.39 -4.33
C GLY A 157 -2.33 17.87 -5.56
N PHE A 158 -1.02 17.70 -5.57
CA PHE A 158 -0.16 18.14 -6.68
C PHE A 158 0.29 17.01 -7.61
N CYS A 159 0.62 15.83 -7.06
CA CYS A 159 1.18 14.75 -7.86
C CYS A 159 0.12 13.89 -8.55
N THR A 160 -1.13 13.86 -8.07
CA THR A 160 -2.19 13.01 -8.65
C THR A 160 -2.39 13.22 -10.15
N PRO A 161 -2.56 14.46 -10.68
CA PRO A 161 -2.73 14.66 -12.12
C PRO A 161 -1.52 14.19 -12.95
N LYS A 162 -0.31 14.36 -12.42
CA LYS A 162 0.93 13.91 -13.07
C LYS A 162 1.01 12.38 -13.10
N ILE A 163 0.71 11.74 -11.96
CA ILE A 163 0.66 10.28 -11.83
C ILE A 163 -0.38 9.71 -12.80
N MET A 164 -1.56 10.31 -12.90
CA MET A 164 -2.60 9.86 -13.82
C MET A 164 -2.15 9.93 -15.28
N ARG A 165 -1.42 10.98 -15.68
CA ARG A 165 -0.82 11.06 -17.03
C ARG A 165 0.22 9.97 -17.29
N ILE A 166 1.09 9.69 -16.31
CA ILE A 166 2.07 8.60 -16.41
C ILE A 166 1.34 7.26 -16.56
N MET A 167 0.32 7.02 -15.73
CA MET A 167 -0.50 5.80 -15.81
C MET A 167 -1.22 5.66 -17.15
N MET A 168 -1.80 6.74 -17.69
CA MET A 168 -2.45 6.77 -19.00
C MET A 168 -1.50 6.27 -20.09
N ASN A 169 -0.28 6.80 -20.10
CA ASN A 169 0.75 6.45 -21.07
C ASN A 169 1.26 5.02 -20.88
N GLU A 170 1.60 4.62 -19.65
CA GLU A 170 2.20 3.31 -19.36
C GLU A 170 1.20 2.15 -19.46
N LEU A 171 -0.09 2.39 -19.22
CA LEU A 171 -1.13 1.37 -19.28
C LEU A 171 -1.93 1.42 -20.59
N ASN A 172 -1.72 2.44 -21.42
CA ASN A 172 -2.49 2.70 -22.64
C ASN A 172 -4.01 2.68 -22.40
N ILE A 173 -4.46 3.38 -21.36
CA ILE A 173 -5.88 3.53 -21.00
C ILE A 173 -6.23 5.01 -20.88
N PRO A 174 -7.46 5.42 -21.20
CA PRO A 174 -7.87 6.82 -21.04
C PRO A 174 -7.94 7.21 -19.55
N LEU A 175 -7.78 8.50 -19.24
CA LEU A 175 -7.70 9.02 -17.86
C LEU A 175 -8.93 8.65 -17.01
N GLU A 176 -10.11 8.55 -17.64
CA GLU A 176 -11.40 8.20 -17.03
C GLU A 176 -11.42 6.75 -16.51
N LYS A 177 -10.54 5.89 -17.01
CA LYS A 177 -10.38 4.50 -16.53
C LYS A 177 -9.44 4.40 -15.33
N ILE A 178 -8.72 5.46 -14.98
CA ILE A 178 -7.87 5.47 -13.80
C ILE A 178 -8.72 5.66 -12.55
N THR A 179 -8.53 4.76 -11.59
CA THR A 179 -9.30 4.73 -10.34
C THR A 179 -8.39 4.90 -9.14
N LYS A 180 -8.96 5.37 -8.02
CA LYS A 180 -8.24 5.50 -6.75
C LYS A 180 -7.83 4.13 -6.21
N ARG A 181 -8.77 3.20 -6.12
CA ARG A 181 -8.63 1.91 -5.42
C ARG A 181 -9.38 0.75 -6.10
N GLY A 182 -9.70 0.88 -7.39
CA GLY A 182 -10.44 -0.12 -8.16
C GLY A 182 -11.89 0.29 -8.46
N ARG A 183 -12.75 -0.68 -8.71
CA ARG A 183 -14.15 -0.48 -9.13
C ARG A 183 -14.89 0.49 -8.17
N GLY A 184 -15.64 1.43 -8.74
CA GLY A 184 -16.43 2.40 -7.98
C GLY A 184 -15.63 3.56 -7.37
N SER A 185 -14.36 3.73 -7.74
CA SER A 185 -13.49 4.80 -7.22
C SER A 185 -12.88 5.66 -8.32
N ASN A 186 -13.65 5.92 -9.36
CA ASN A 186 -13.29 6.78 -10.48
C ASN A 186 -12.91 8.19 -9.99
N ILE A 187 -11.82 8.74 -10.52
CA ILE A 187 -11.39 10.11 -10.22
C ILE A 187 -12.03 11.10 -11.20
N LEU A 188 -12.16 10.70 -12.46
CA LEU A 188 -12.74 11.48 -13.54
C LEU A 188 -13.95 10.74 -14.10
N TRP A 189 -15.05 11.46 -14.28
CA TRP A 189 -16.29 10.90 -14.82
C TRP A 189 -16.46 11.18 -16.32
N GLY A 190 -15.84 12.23 -16.83
CA GLY A 190 -15.87 12.60 -18.23
C GLY A 190 -15.10 13.89 -18.47
N LYS A 191 -15.00 14.28 -19.74
CA LYS A 191 -14.41 15.54 -20.14
C LYS A 191 -15.34 16.68 -19.77
N THR A 192 -14.83 17.63 -19.00
CA THR A 192 -15.42 18.97 -18.93
C THR A 192 -14.94 19.74 -20.15
N LYS A 193 -15.86 20.45 -20.82
CA LYS A 193 -15.73 21.17 -22.09
C LYS A 193 -14.32 21.66 -22.43
#